data_AF-A0A419HGT8-F1
#
_entry.id   AF-A0A419HGT8-F1
#
_cell.length_a   1.000
_cell.length_b   1.000
_cell.length_c   1.000
_cell.angle_alpha   90.00
_cell.angle_beta   90.00
_cell.angle_gamma   90.00
#
_symmetry.space_group_name_H-M   'P 1'
#
loop_
_entity.id
_entity.type
_entity.pdbx_description
1 polymer ?
#
loop_
_entity_poly.entity_id
_entity_poly.type
_entity_poly.pdbx_seq_one_letter_code
_entity_poly.pdbx_strand_id
1 'polypeptide(L)'
;MVILAIVAFALVNAVLEEALYRGVLQSELTVTLGVVPAVLIQAVGHGLAHAHGYPSGWAGAVMAGSWAVVLGVLRHRTKGILAPYLAHVCADAAIGILAVTLLRS
;
A
#
# COMPACT_ATOMS: atom_id res chain seq x y z
N MET A 1 5.66 3.08 23.99
CA MET A 1 4.79 4.08 23.32
C MET A 1 4.97 4.08 21.80
N VAL A 2 6.20 4.08 21.26
CA VAL A 2 6.43 4.14 19.80
C VAL A 2 5.82 2.97 19.01
N ILE A 3 5.95 1.73 19.49
CA ILE A 3 5.36 0.55 18.81
C ILE A 3 3.83 0.66 18.71
N LEU A 4 3.16 1.13 19.77
CA LEU A 4 1.71 1.34 19.75
C LEU A 4 1.31 2.41 18.72
N ALA A 5 2.10 3.49 18.59
CA ALA A 5 1.87 4.51 17.57
C ALA A 5 2.06 3.96 16.15
N ILE A 6 3.07 3.10 15.93
CA ILE A 6 3.28 2.42 14.64
C ILE A 6 2.09 1.53 14.28
N VAL A 7 1.58 0.74 15.22
CA VAL A 7 0.42 -0.13 14.98
C VAL A 7 -0.83 0.69 14.70
N ALA A 8 -1.08 1.75 15.47
CA ALA A 8 -2.20 2.65 15.24
C ALA A 8 -2.10 3.33 13.86
N PHE A 9 -0.91 3.79 13.48
CA PHE A 9 -0.65 4.34 12.16
C PHE A 9 -0.94 3.31 11.07
N ALA A 10 -0.38 2.10 11.16
CA ALA A 10 -0.58 1.03 10.16
C ALA A 10 -2.06 0.70 9.96
N LEU A 11 -2.84 0.64 11.04
CA LEU A 11 -4.28 0.37 10.97
C LEU A 11 -5.06 1.46 10.23
N VAL A 12 -4.75 2.74 10.50
CA VAL A 12 -5.46 3.88 9.90
C VAL A 12 -4.97 4.16 8.48
N ASN A 13 -3.65 4.10 8.27
CA ASN A 13 -3.01 4.33 6.97
C ASN A 13 -3.56 3.37 5.92
N ALA A 14 -3.58 2.07 6.25
CA ALA A 14 -4.12 1.06 5.37
C ALA A 14 -5.60 1.31 5.02
N VAL A 15 -6.45 1.78 5.95
CA VAL A 15 -7.85 2.09 5.61
C VAL A 15 -7.93 3.16 4.52
N LEU A 16 -7.21 4.28 4.69
CA LEU A 16 -7.27 5.42 3.79
C LEU A 16 -6.70 5.06 2.41
N GLU A 17 -5.54 4.42 2.39
CA GLU A 17 -4.87 4.05 1.16
C GLU A 17 -5.60 2.96 0.39
N GLU A 18 -6.08 1.91 1.06
CA GLU A 18 -6.86 0.87 0.40
C GLU A 18 -8.18 1.42 -0.14
N ALA A 19 -8.88 2.28 0.61
CA ALA A 19 -10.13 2.88 0.15
C ALA A 19 -9.91 3.71 -1.13
N LEU A 20 -8.86 4.53 -1.17
CA LEU A 20 -8.55 5.36 -2.33
C LEU A 20 -8.08 4.53 -3.53
N TYR A 21 -7.05 3.70 -3.37
CA TYR A 21 -6.40 3.05 -4.50
C TYR A 21 -7.13 1.79 -4.96
N ARG A 22 -7.60 0.94 -4.03
CA ARG A 22 -8.26 -0.34 -4.35
C ARG A 22 -9.78 -0.20 -4.41
N GLY A 23 -10.36 0.64 -3.56
CA GLY A 23 -11.78 0.93 -3.52
C GLY A 23 -12.24 1.80 -4.68
N VAL A 24 -11.63 2.98 -4.84
CA VAL A 24 -12.02 3.94 -5.89
C VAL A 24 -11.22 3.70 -7.17
N LEU A 25 -9.93 4.04 -7.20
CA LEU A 25 -9.15 4.10 -8.45
C LEU A 25 -9.16 2.78 -9.22
N GLN A 26 -8.82 1.66 -8.57
CA GLN A 26 -8.79 0.38 -9.24
C GLN A 26 -10.18 -0.08 -9.70
N SER A 27 -11.24 0.19 -8.94
CA SER A 27 -12.60 -0.20 -9.33
C SER A 27 -13.06 0.55 -10.58
N GLU A 28 -12.93 1.88 -10.57
CA GLU A 28 -13.30 2.72 -11.72
C GLU A 28 -12.47 2.39 -12.95
N LEU A 29 -11.14 2.29 -12.81
CA LEU A 29 -10.26 1.93 -13.92
C LEU A 29 -10.54 0.52 -14.44
N THR A 30 -10.97 -0.42 -13.59
CA THR A 30 -11.32 -1.77 -14.05
C THR A 30 -12.56 -1.74 -14.93
N VAL A 31 -13.56 -0.91 -14.61
CA VAL A 31 -14.76 -0.73 -15.43
C VAL A 31 -14.42 -0.11 -16.78
N THR A 32 -13.53 0.89 -16.81
CA THR A 32 -13.20 1.63 -18.03
C THR A 32 -12.18 0.93 -18.92
N LEU A 33 -11.14 0.34 -18.34
CA LEU A 33 -9.93 -0.14 -19.06
C LEU A 33 -9.65 -1.63 -18.86
N GLY A 34 -10.40 -2.30 -17.99
CA GLY A 34 -10.14 -3.68 -17.60
C GLY A 34 -9.09 -3.79 -16.48
N VAL A 35 -8.90 -5.02 -16.00
CA VAL A 35 -8.19 -5.32 -14.75
C VAL A 35 -6.70 -4.98 -14.83
N VAL A 36 -6.02 -5.38 -15.90
CA VAL A 36 -4.56 -5.23 -16.00
C VAL A 36 -4.15 -3.75 -16.02
N PRO A 37 -4.72 -2.89 -16.90
CA PRO A 37 -4.42 -1.46 -16.87
C PRO A 37 -4.80 -0.81 -15.53
N ALA A 38 -5.92 -1.21 -14.93
CA ALA A 38 -6.34 -0.69 -13.64
C ALA A 38 -5.32 -0.95 -12.53
N VAL A 39 -4.79 -2.17 -12.44
CA VAL A 39 -3.76 -2.55 -11.45
C VAL A 39 -2.47 -1.76 -11.68
N LEU A 40 -2.03 -1.60 -12.93
CA LEU A 40 -0.77 -0.92 -13.24
C LEU A 40 -0.86 0.59 -12.99
N ILE A 41 -1.94 1.24 -13.45
CA ILE A 41 -2.10 2.70 -13.32
C ILE A 41 -2.22 3.11 -11.85
N GLN A 42 -3.05 2.42 -11.05
CA GLN A 42 -3.16 2.72 -9.62
C GLN A 42 -1.84 2.47 -8.89
N ALA A 43 -1.09 1.43 -9.27
CA ALA A 43 0.19 1.10 -8.66
C ALA A 43 1.27 2.16 -8.95
N VAL A 44 1.31 2.69 -10.18
CA VAL A 44 2.19 3.83 -10.51
C VAL A 44 1.82 5.05 -9.68
N GLY A 45 0.53 5.39 -9.58
CA GLY A 45 0.06 6.50 -8.75
C GLY A 45 0.42 6.35 -7.27
N HIS A 46 0.29 5.14 -6.72
CA HIS A 46 0.69 4.84 -5.34
C HIS A 46 2.20 4.93 -5.15
N GLY A 47 3.00 4.38 -6.06
CA GLY A 47 4.45 4.48 -6.00
C GLY A 47 4.95 5.93 -6.03
N LEU A 48 4.41 6.77 -6.92
CA LEU A 48 4.77 8.18 -7.01
C LEU A 48 4.42 8.97 -5.75
N ALA A 49 3.28 8.66 -5.11
CA ALA A 49 2.90 9.27 -3.83
C ALA A 49 3.91 8.97 -2.70
N HIS A 50 4.69 7.89 -2.84
CA HIS A 50 5.71 7.47 -1.89
C HIS A 50 7.12 7.96 -2.21
N ALA A 51 7.32 8.80 -3.23
CA ALA A 51 8.65 9.32 -3.58
C ALA A 51 9.31 10.14 -2.45
N HIS A 52 8.51 10.73 -1.57
CA HIS A 52 8.97 11.43 -0.37
C HIS A 52 8.65 10.69 0.93
N GLY A 53 8.19 9.44 0.83
CA GLY A 53 7.90 8.56 1.95
C GLY A 53 9.15 7.89 2.52
N TYR A 54 8.95 6.81 3.25
CA TYR A 54 10.02 5.98 3.80
C TYR A 54 9.94 4.55 3.26
N PRO A 55 11.01 4.03 2.62
CA PRO A 55 12.24 4.73 2.20
C PRO A 55 11.97 5.83 1.17
N SER A 56 12.81 6.87 1.12
CA SER A 56 12.61 8.01 0.22
C SER A 56 13.26 7.81 -1.15
N GLY A 57 12.82 8.60 -2.14
CA GLY A 57 13.37 8.65 -3.49
C GLY A 57 12.81 7.55 -4.40
N TRP A 58 13.44 7.39 -5.57
CA TRP A 58 12.99 6.45 -6.60
C TRP A 58 12.97 5.00 -6.14
N ALA A 59 13.91 4.59 -5.29
CA ALA A 59 13.91 3.25 -4.72
C ALA A 59 12.64 3.00 -3.89
N GLY A 60 12.29 3.95 -3.01
CA GLY A 60 11.04 3.92 -2.24
C GLY A 60 9.80 3.87 -3.12
N ALA A 61 9.74 4.74 -4.12
CA ALA A 61 8.62 4.79 -5.07
C ALA A 61 8.43 3.47 -5.84
N VAL A 62 9.51 2.84 -6.31
CA VAL A 62 9.46 1.55 -7.01
C VAL A 62 9.05 0.42 -6.07
N MET A 63 9.54 0.42 -4.83
CA MET A 63 9.13 -0.58 -3.82
C MET A 63 7.64 -0.44 -3.50
N ALA A 64 7.16 0.76 -3.19
CA ALA A 64 5.75 1.02 -2.94
C ALA A 64 4.88 0.67 -4.16
N GLY A 65 5.29 1.06 -5.37
CA GLY A 65 4.58 0.73 -6.60
C GLY A 65 4.49 -0.77 -6.85
N SER A 66 5.60 -1.51 -6.70
CA SER A 66 5.59 -2.97 -6.86
C SER A 66 4.73 -3.67 -5.80
N TRP A 67 4.73 -3.16 -4.56
CA TRP A 67 3.82 -3.63 -3.52
C TRP A 67 2.34 -3.34 -3.87
N ALA A 68 2.03 -2.16 -4.41
CA ALA A 68 0.68 -1.83 -4.86
C ALA A 68 0.18 -2.70 -6.02
N VAL A 69 1.08 -3.25 -6.86
CA VAL A 69 0.70 -4.28 -7.84
C VAL A 69 0.21 -5.54 -7.11
N VAL A 70 0.94 -6.01 -6.10
CA VAL A 70 0.56 -7.20 -5.31
C VAL A 70 -0.80 -6.99 -4.64
N LEU A 71 -1.01 -5.84 -3.98
CA LEU A 71 -2.28 -5.51 -3.32
C LEU A 71 -3.43 -5.38 -4.35
N GLY A 72 -3.17 -4.79 -5.51
CA GLY A 72 -4.14 -4.68 -6.58
C GLY A 72 -4.55 -6.05 -7.15
N VAL A 73 -3.59 -6.97 -7.33
CA VAL A 73 -3.87 -8.36 -7.71
C VAL A 73 -4.68 -9.06 -6.62
N LEU A 74 -4.33 -8.87 -5.35
CA LEU A 74 -5.05 -9.47 -4.23
C LEU A 74 -6.50 -8.98 -4.16
N ARG A 75 -6.75 -7.68 -4.35
CA ARG A 75 -8.10 -7.11 -4.50
C ARG A 75 -8.89 -7.76 -5.64
N HIS A 76 -8.24 -8.00 -6.78
CA HIS A 76 -8.90 -8.62 -7.93
C HIS A 76 -9.28 -10.08 -7.64
N ARG A 77 -8.33 -10.86 -7.09
CA ARG A 77 -8.50 -12.28 -6.79
C ARG A 77 -9.55 -12.54 -5.70
N THR A 78 -9.58 -11.70 -4.67
CA THR A 78 -10.47 -11.87 -3.51
C THR A 78 -11.80 -11.14 -3.66
N LYS A 79 -11.93 -10.27 -4.68
CA LYS A 79 -13.12 -9.44 -4.93
C LYS A 79 -13.51 -8.53 -3.75
N GLY A 80 -12.59 -8.27 -2.83
CA GLY A 80 -12.82 -7.43 -1.66
C GLY A 80 -11.57 -6.67 -1.22
N ILE A 81 -11.74 -5.80 -0.22
CA ILE A 81 -10.67 -4.93 0.30
C ILE A 81 -10.05 -5.48 1.59
N LEU A 82 -10.69 -6.44 2.26
CA LEU A 82 -10.17 -6.98 3.52
C LEU A 82 -8.80 -7.65 3.38
N ALA A 83 -8.59 -8.45 2.33
CA ALA A 83 -7.32 -9.13 2.10
C ALA A 83 -6.16 -8.14 1.85
N PRO A 84 -6.25 -7.17 0.92
CA PRO A 84 -5.18 -6.18 0.75
C PRO A 84 -5.04 -5.26 1.98
N TYR A 85 -6.11 -4.93 2.69
CA TYR A 85 -6.03 -4.20 3.96
C TYR A 85 -5.16 -4.92 5.00
N LEU A 86 -5.43 -6.19 5.29
CA LEU A 86 -4.65 -6.94 6.27
C LEU A 86 -3.19 -7.09 5.83
N ALA A 87 -2.94 -7.32 4.54
CA ALA A 87 -1.59 -7.38 4.00
C ALA A 87 -0.83 -6.05 4.16
N HIS A 88 -1.51 -4.92 3.91
CA HIS A 88 -0.96 -3.58 4.07
C HIS A 88 -0.64 -3.29 5.54
N VAL A 89 -1.57 -3.52 6.47
CA VAL A 89 -1.34 -3.35 7.92
C VAL A 89 -0.10 -4.12 8.38
N CYS A 90 0.03 -5.38 7.93
CA CYS A 90 1.19 -6.20 8.26
C CYS A 90 2.50 -5.62 7.70
N ALA A 91 2.49 -5.10 6.48
CA ALA A 91 3.66 -4.49 5.87
C ALA A 91 4.09 -3.22 6.62
N ASP A 92 3.16 -2.30 6.89
CA ASP A 92 3.45 -1.05 7.60
C ASP A 92 3.94 -1.31 9.02
N ALA A 93 3.30 -2.23 9.74
CA ALA A 93 3.71 -2.63 11.07
C ALA A 93 5.11 -3.24 11.06
N ALA A 94 5.39 -4.15 10.13
CA ALA A 94 6.71 -4.79 10.00
C ALA A 94 7.80 -3.76 9.68
N ILE A 95 7.57 -2.88 8.70
CA ILE A 95 8.52 -1.83 8.31
C ILE A 95 8.78 -0.89 9.48
N GLY A 96 7.73 -0.38 10.14
CA GLY A 96 7.87 0.55 11.25
C GLY A 96 8.57 -0.07 12.46
N ILE A 97 8.24 -1.32 12.80
CA ILE A 97 8.87 -2.04 13.92
C ILE A 97 10.34 -2.33 13.61
N LEU A 98 10.66 -2.83 12.41
CA LEU A 98 12.04 -3.11 12.02
C LEU A 98 12.87 -1.84 11.93
N ALA A 99 12.32 -0.76 11.38
CA ALA A 99 13.01 0.53 11.32
C ALA A 99 13.35 1.03 12.74
N VAL A 100 12.42 0.94 13.69
CA VAL A 100 12.69 1.42 15.05
C VAL A 100 13.60 0.51 15.85
N THR A 101 13.67 -0.79 15.55
CA THR A 101 14.57 -1.72 16.26
C THR A 101 15.97 -1.76 15.68
N LEU A 102 16.11 -1.70 14.35
CA LEU A 102 17.39 -1.82 13.65
C LEU A 102 18.13 -0.50 13.45
N LEU A 103 17.43 0.64 13.43
CA LEU A 103 18.05 1.96 13.26
C LEU A 103 18.26 2.70 14.58
N ARG A 104 17.83 2.10 15.70
CA ARG A 104 18.09 2.60 17.06
C ARG A 104 19.24 1.88 17.77
N SER A 105 19.78 0.83 17.17
CA SER A 105 21.01 0.13 17.58
C SER A 105 22.24 0.79 16.99
#